data_AF-A0A1F7WN26-F1
#
_entry.id   AF-A0A1F7WN26-F1
#
_cell.length_a   1.000
_cell.length_b   1.000
_cell.length_c   1.000
_cell.angle_alpha   90.00
_cell.angle_beta   90.00
_cell.angle_gamma   90.00
#
_symmetry.space_group_name_H-M   'P 1'
#
loop_
_entity.id
_entity.type
_entity.pdbx_description
1 polymer ?
#
loop_
_entity_poly.entity_id
_entity_poly.type
_entity_poly.pdbx_seq_one_letter_code
_entity_poly.pdbx_strand_id
1 'polypeptide(L)'
;MDPTLPPVQGNPNQPVVNTPLPSESNITVTSSGPSRSSNRVRLILIVILIIVGITVLGLLFLKPKSNVTSILTNQIQIQKPTSETSGPHYMGTDTASFKDIVSGVSNGNITRVIEKGIVTRSISISLSKPPEGSFYQAWAVKDSENKFPLGNLVETSPGVYTLDSINQFDISSFPNLEFEDFYSTTKVTLENQDDDIIEKEIFKATFTK
;
A
#
# COMPACT_ATOMS: atom_id res chain seq x y z
N MET A 1 38.88 3.30 31.36
CA MET A 1 40.01 3.94 30.66
C MET A 1 39.43 4.53 29.41
N ASP A 2 39.38 5.85 29.36
CA ASP A 2 38.55 6.65 28.47
C ASP A 2 39.48 7.42 27.51
N PRO A 3 39.44 7.22 26.18
CA PRO A 3 40.32 7.92 25.26
C PRO A 3 39.67 9.22 24.78
N THR A 4 40.18 10.34 25.28
CA THR A 4 39.82 11.70 24.85
C THR A 4 40.51 12.04 23.53
N LEU A 5 39.74 12.42 22.51
CA LEU A 5 40.22 12.92 21.21
C LEU A 5 40.60 14.41 21.30
N PRO A 6 41.61 14.87 20.54
CA PRO A 6 41.99 16.29 20.51
C PRO A 6 41.14 17.13 19.53
N PRO A 7 41.03 18.44 19.75
CA PRO A 7 40.23 19.34 18.91
C PRO A 7 40.95 19.76 17.62
N VAL A 8 40.18 19.87 16.54
CA VAL A 8 40.63 20.34 15.21
C VAL A 8 40.50 21.87 15.15
N GLN A 9 41.64 22.57 15.01
CA GLN A 9 41.68 24.01 14.73
C GLN A 9 41.57 24.27 13.22
N GLY A 10 40.50 24.96 12.81
CA GLY A 10 40.32 25.48 11.45
C GLY A 10 41.10 26.77 11.24
N ASN A 11 41.87 26.82 10.15
CA ASN A 11 42.74 27.93 9.74
C ASN A 11 41.92 29.03 9.02
N PRO A 12 41.94 30.31 9.47
CA PRO A 12 41.06 31.35 8.93
C PRO A 12 41.58 32.12 7.70
N ASN A 13 42.66 31.68 7.03
CA ASN A 13 43.22 32.41 5.90
C ASN A 13 43.08 31.65 4.57
N GLN A 14 41.95 31.85 3.88
CA GLN A 14 41.89 31.64 2.43
C GLN A 14 41.55 32.97 1.74
N PRO A 15 42.32 33.38 0.71
CA PRO A 15 42.08 34.62 -0.01
C PRO A 15 40.92 34.47 -1.00
N VAL A 16 40.04 35.47 -1.01
CA VAL A 16 38.90 35.62 -1.93
C VAL A 16 39.43 35.85 -3.35
N VAL A 17 39.15 34.92 -4.26
CA VAL A 17 39.44 35.07 -5.69
C VAL A 17 38.28 35.82 -6.34
N ASN A 18 38.51 37.09 -6.65
CA ASN A 18 37.59 37.89 -7.47
C ASN A 18 37.84 37.59 -8.95
N THR A 19 36.93 36.86 -9.58
CA THR A 19 36.92 36.64 -11.03
C THR A 19 36.30 37.85 -11.75
N PRO A 20 36.96 38.45 -12.75
CA PRO A 20 36.39 39.56 -13.51
C PRO A 20 35.32 39.09 -14.50
N LEU A 21 34.26 39.90 -14.60
CA LEU A 21 33.14 39.79 -15.53
C LEU A 21 33.59 40.22 -16.94
N PRO A 22 33.34 39.43 -18.01
CA PRO A 22 33.56 39.92 -19.36
C PRO A 22 32.35 40.74 -19.84
N SER A 23 32.64 41.97 -20.24
CA SER A 23 31.76 42.89 -20.97
C SER A 23 31.64 42.52 -22.45
N GLU A 24 30.64 43.15 -23.07
CA GLU A 24 30.39 43.33 -24.51
C GLU A 24 29.64 42.16 -25.19
N SER A 25 28.66 42.35 -26.07
CA SER A 25 28.43 43.43 -27.03
C SER A 25 26.98 43.38 -27.55
N ASN A 26 26.37 44.55 -27.79
CA ASN A 26 25.09 44.67 -28.49
C ASN A 26 25.31 44.54 -30.01
N ILE A 27 24.85 43.42 -30.58
CA ILE A 27 24.79 43.23 -32.04
C ILE A 27 23.32 43.37 -32.45
N THR A 28 22.99 44.49 -33.10
CA THR A 28 21.69 44.67 -33.77
C THR A 28 21.70 43.86 -35.07
N VAL A 29 20.99 42.73 -35.07
CA VAL A 29 20.76 41.90 -36.26
C VAL A 29 19.36 42.17 -36.79
N THR A 30 19.27 42.85 -37.93
CA THR A 30 18.02 42.99 -38.69
C THR A 30 17.79 41.69 -39.47
N SER A 31 17.06 40.73 -38.89
CA SER A 31 16.68 39.51 -39.60
C SER A 31 15.38 39.71 -40.37
N SER A 32 15.45 39.67 -41.70
CA SER A 32 14.30 39.43 -42.57
C SER A 32 13.62 38.12 -42.17
N GLY A 33 12.39 38.21 -41.66
CA GLY A 33 11.64 37.06 -41.15
C GLY A 33 11.43 36.00 -42.23
N PRO A 34 11.73 34.71 -41.98
CA PRO A 34 11.43 33.65 -42.91
C PRO A 34 9.91 33.50 -43.03
N SER A 35 9.42 33.51 -44.27
CA SER A 35 8.09 33.06 -44.65
C SER A 35 7.79 31.74 -43.92
N ARG A 36 6.86 31.83 -42.97
CA ARG A 36 6.52 30.77 -42.00
C ARG A 36 5.98 29.58 -42.79
N SER A 37 6.83 28.57 -43.00
CA SER A 37 6.52 27.47 -43.89
C SER A 37 5.25 26.74 -43.45
N SER A 38 4.30 26.61 -44.39
CA SER A 38 2.97 26.00 -44.19
C SER A 38 3.04 24.55 -43.68
N ASN A 39 4.20 23.91 -43.82
CA ASN A 39 4.47 22.57 -43.32
C ASN A 39 4.44 22.52 -41.78
N ARG A 40 4.85 23.58 -41.07
CA ARG A 40 4.75 23.63 -39.60
C ARG A 40 3.30 23.72 -39.14
N VAL A 41 2.46 24.46 -39.85
CA VAL A 41 1.02 24.56 -39.56
C VAL A 41 0.32 23.23 -39.81
N ARG A 42 0.65 22.54 -40.91
CA ARG A 42 0.13 21.19 -41.18
C ARG A 42 0.56 20.16 -40.12
N LEU A 43 1.80 20.22 -39.65
CA LEU A 43 2.30 19.31 -38.61
C LEU A 43 1.62 19.56 -37.27
N ILE A 44 1.40 20.82 -36.89
CA ILE A 44 0.64 21.19 -35.67
C ILE A 44 -0.80 20.67 -35.75
N LEU A 45 -1.46 20.80 -36.90
CA LEU A 45 -2.82 20.27 -37.09
C LEU A 45 -2.89 18.75 -36.94
N ILE A 46 -1.90 18.01 -37.46
CA ILE A 46 -1.84 16.55 -37.31
C ILE A 46 -1.65 16.14 -35.84
N VAL A 47 -0.76 16.84 -35.10
CA VAL A 47 -0.53 16.55 -33.68
C VAL A 47 -1.79 16.79 -32.85
N ILE A 48 -2.52 17.88 -33.09
CA ILE A 48 -3.80 18.16 -32.41
C ILE A 48 -4.81 17.04 -32.68
N LEU A 49 -4.90 16.57 -33.93
CA LEU A 49 -5.82 15.50 -34.33
C LEU A 49 -5.49 14.17 -33.62
N ILE A 50 -4.20 13.86 -33.46
CA ILE A 50 -3.75 12.66 -32.71
C ILE A 50 -4.12 12.78 -31.22
N ILE A 51 -3.90 13.93 -30.59
CA ILE A 51 -4.24 14.14 -29.17
C ILE A 51 -5.75 13.98 -28.95
N VAL A 52 -6.58 14.54 -29.82
CA VAL A 52 -8.05 14.39 -29.76
C VAL A 52 -8.46 12.93 -29.97
N GLY A 53 -7.81 12.20 -30.88
CA GLY A 53 -8.08 10.77 -31.08
C GLY A 53 -7.77 9.93 -29.84
N ILE A 54 -6.63 10.18 -29.18
CA ILE A 54 -6.22 9.43 -27.98
C ILE A 54 -7.15 9.74 -26.79
N THR A 55 -7.60 10.99 -26.63
CA THR A 55 -8.51 11.35 -25.51
C THR A 55 -9.90 10.72 -25.68
N VAL A 56 -10.46 10.73 -26.88
CA VAL A 56 -11.75 10.05 -27.15
C VAL A 56 -11.64 8.55 -26.93
N LEU A 57 -10.54 7.93 -27.37
CA LEU A 57 -10.32 6.50 -27.17
C LEU A 57 -10.12 6.17 -25.68
N GLY A 58 -9.39 7.01 -24.93
CA GLY A 58 -9.25 6.87 -23.48
C GLY A 58 -10.59 6.94 -22.74
N LEU A 59 -11.46 7.88 -23.11
CA LEU A 59 -12.80 8.01 -22.53
C LEU A 59 -13.71 6.81 -22.83
N LEU A 60 -13.58 6.17 -24.00
CA LEU A 60 -14.34 4.96 -24.33
C LEU A 60 -13.87 3.72 -23.53
N PHE A 61 -12.60 3.68 -23.11
CA PHE A 61 -12.06 2.58 -22.29
C PHE A 61 -12.16 2.80 -20.78
N LEU A 62 -12.53 4.01 -20.35
CA LEU A 62 -12.90 4.29 -18.97
C LEU A 62 -14.31 3.74 -18.71
N LYS A 63 -14.38 2.45 -18.36
CA LYS A 63 -15.61 1.87 -17.78
C LYS A 63 -16.03 2.75 -16.60
N PRO A 64 -17.27 3.26 -16.55
CA PRO A 64 -17.74 4.00 -15.40
C PRO A 64 -17.67 3.07 -14.19
N LYS A 65 -16.75 3.36 -13.24
CA LYS A 65 -16.85 2.83 -11.89
C LYS A 65 -18.16 3.38 -11.35
N SER A 66 -19.19 2.54 -11.34
CA SER A 66 -20.45 2.83 -10.67
C SER A 66 -20.10 3.13 -9.21
N ASN A 67 -20.13 4.41 -8.83
CA ASN A 67 -20.11 4.82 -7.44
C ASN A 67 -21.45 4.40 -6.85
N VAL A 68 -21.54 3.11 -6.49
CA VAL A 68 -22.56 2.64 -5.57
C VAL A 68 -22.15 3.23 -4.22
N THR A 69 -22.67 4.41 -3.91
CA THR A 69 -22.73 4.92 -2.54
C THR A 69 -23.72 4.05 -1.78
N SER A 70 -23.28 2.85 -1.40
CA SER A 70 -23.91 2.07 -0.35
C SER A 70 -23.60 2.79 0.95
N ILE A 71 -24.57 3.49 1.49
CA ILE A 71 -24.58 3.88 2.90
C ILE A 71 -24.71 2.56 3.68
N LEU A 72 -23.57 1.92 3.95
CA LEU A 72 -23.53 0.68 4.71
C LEU A 72 -23.64 1.07 6.19
N THR A 73 -24.86 1.13 6.69
CA THR A 73 -25.12 1.00 8.13
C THR A 73 -24.56 -0.36 8.54
N ASN A 74 -23.43 -0.32 9.25
CA ASN A 74 -22.63 -1.47 9.63
C ASN A 74 -23.37 -2.31 10.69
N GLN A 75 -24.40 -3.05 10.27
CA GLN A 75 -24.90 -4.21 10.99
C GLN A 75 -24.36 -5.44 10.26
N ILE A 76 -23.08 -5.75 10.50
CA ILE A 76 -22.45 -6.98 10.04
C ILE A 76 -23.15 -8.11 10.79
N GLN A 77 -24.14 -8.74 10.13
CA GLN A 77 -24.56 -10.09 10.50
C GLN A 77 -23.34 -10.99 10.32
N ILE A 78 -22.88 -11.58 11.42
CA ILE A 78 -21.91 -12.66 11.40
C ILE A 78 -22.57 -13.81 10.64
N GLN A 79 -22.33 -13.88 9.33
CA GLN A 79 -22.88 -14.94 8.50
C GLN A 79 -22.10 -16.21 8.86
N LYS A 80 -22.80 -17.15 9.49
CA LYS A 80 -22.26 -18.47 9.83
C LYS A 80 -21.65 -19.09 8.57
N PRO A 81 -20.44 -19.68 8.65
CA PRO A 81 -19.77 -20.23 7.47
C PRO A 81 -20.67 -21.23 6.74
N THR A 82 -20.95 -20.96 5.46
CA THR A 82 -21.60 -21.92 4.56
C THR A 82 -20.53 -22.89 4.09
N SER A 83 -20.40 -24.02 4.77
CA SER A 83 -19.51 -25.11 4.34
C SER A 83 -20.18 -25.88 3.21
N GLU A 84 -19.66 -25.76 1.99
CA GLU A 84 -19.96 -26.69 0.91
C GLU A 84 -18.85 -27.75 0.89
N THR A 85 -19.14 -28.93 1.43
CA THR A 85 -18.16 -30.01 1.54
C THR A 85 -18.11 -30.79 0.23
N SER A 86 -17.13 -30.49 -0.62
CA SER A 86 -16.81 -31.28 -1.81
C SER A 86 -15.28 -31.25 -2.06
N GLY A 87 -14.50 -31.83 -1.16
CA GLY A 87 -13.04 -32.00 -1.28
C GLY A 87 -12.36 -32.32 0.06
N PRO A 88 -11.07 -32.70 0.08
CA PRO A 88 -10.29 -32.95 1.30
C PRO A 88 -9.97 -31.65 2.08
N HIS A 89 -10.19 -30.48 1.48
CA HIS A 89 -9.97 -29.19 2.12
C HIS A 89 -11.30 -28.48 2.36
N TYR A 90 -11.41 -27.81 3.51
CA TYR A 90 -12.52 -26.91 3.78
C TYR A 90 -12.62 -25.85 2.66
N MET A 91 -13.83 -25.64 2.15
CA MET A 91 -14.16 -24.53 1.27
C MET A 91 -15.17 -23.65 1.98
N GLY A 92 -14.93 -22.34 1.96
CA GLY A 92 -15.84 -21.41 2.60
C GLY A 92 -15.23 -20.05 2.89
N THR A 93 -16.07 -19.20 3.47
CA THR A 93 -15.71 -17.85 3.90
C THR A 93 -15.94 -17.75 5.39
N ASP A 94 -14.97 -17.15 6.08
CA ASP A 94 -14.98 -16.95 7.51
C ASP A 94 -14.58 -15.49 7.83
N THR A 95 -15.17 -14.91 8.87
CA THR A 95 -14.91 -13.52 9.27
C THR A 95 -14.72 -13.43 10.77
N ALA A 96 -13.65 -12.77 11.18
CA ALA A 96 -13.36 -12.48 12.59
C ALA A 96 -13.26 -10.97 12.81
N SER A 97 -13.67 -10.51 13.99
CA SER A 97 -13.54 -9.11 14.40
C SER A 97 -12.17 -8.84 15.02
N PHE A 98 -11.53 -7.75 14.62
CA PHE A 98 -10.33 -7.25 15.29
C PHE A 98 -10.70 -6.59 16.61
N LYS A 99 -10.12 -7.07 17.71
CA LYS A 99 -10.23 -6.48 19.03
C LYS A 99 -8.93 -5.80 19.42
N ASP A 100 -9.04 -4.59 19.94
CA ASP A 100 -7.94 -3.87 20.57
C ASP A 100 -7.38 -4.71 21.73
N ILE A 101 -6.06 -4.88 21.80
CA ILE A 101 -5.44 -5.72 22.84
C ILE A 101 -5.52 -5.10 24.24
N VAL A 102 -5.64 -3.77 24.34
CA VAL A 102 -5.72 -3.03 25.60
C VAL A 102 -7.19 -2.86 26.00
N SER A 103 -8.03 -2.36 25.09
CA SER A 103 -9.41 -2.00 25.42
C SER A 103 -10.43 -3.13 25.14
N GLY A 104 -10.08 -4.12 24.33
CA GLY A 104 -10.99 -5.19 23.90
C GLY A 104 -12.07 -4.76 22.90
N VAL A 105 -12.11 -3.47 22.54
CA VAL A 105 -13.12 -2.91 21.63
C VAL A 105 -12.88 -3.38 20.20
N SER A 106 -13.96 -3.76 19.51
CA SER A 106 -13.90 -4.17 18.12
C SER A 106 -13.72 -2.97 17.20
N ASN A 107 -12.72 -3.02 16.31
CA ASN A 107 -12.39 -1.87 15.45
C ASN A 107 -12.24 -2.24 13.96
N GLY A 108 -12.72 -3.40 13.54
CA GLY A 108 -12.62 -3.85 12.16
C GLY A 108 -12.90 -5.33 12.01
N ASN A 109 -12.70 -5.85 10.81
CA ASN A 109 -12.82 -7.26 10.51
C ASN A 109 -11.68 -7.75 9.62
N ILE A 110 -11.47 -9.06 9.70
CA ILE A 110 -10.72 -9.82 8.72
C ILE A 110 -11.64 -10.87 8.14
N THR A 111 -11.67 -10.93 6.82
CA THR A 111 -12.36 -11.99 6.08
C THR A 111 -11.32 -12.90 5.44
N ARG A 112 -11.60 -14.19 5.48
CA ARG A 112 -10.77 -15.23 4.91
C ARG A 112 -11.64 -16.09 4.01
N VAL A 113 -11.18 -16.30 2.78
CA VAL A 113 -11.86 -17.12 1.77
C VAL A 113 -10.93 -18.27 1.41
N ILE A 114 -11.46 -19.48 1.40
CA ILE A 114 -10.72 -20.69 1.03
C ILE A 114 -11.43 -21.33 -0.16
N GLU A 115 -10.76 -21.33 -1.30
CA GLU A 115 -11.27 -21.93 -2.53
C GLU A 115 -10.19 -22.80 -3.16
N LYS A 116 -10.48 -24.09 -3.39
CA LYS A 116 -9.59 -25.04 -4.09
C LYS A 116 -8.17 -25.09 -3.51
N GLY A 117 -8.03 -24.99 -2.19
CA GLY A 117 -6.73 -24.98 -1.52
C GLY A 117 -5.98 -23.65 -1.60
N ILE A 118 -6.60 -22.58 -2.12
CA ILE A 118 -6.06 -21.23 -2.05
C ILE A 118 -6.77 -20.47 -0.93
N VAL A 119 -5.97 -19.93 -0.01
CA VAL A 119 -6.44 -19.09 1.09
C VAL A 119 -6.19 -17.64 0.71
N THR A 120 -7.26 -16.86 0.69
CA THR A 120 -7.19 -15.40 0.50
C THR A 120 -7.65 -14.70 1.76
N ARG A 121 -6.94 -13.64 2.18
CA ARG A 121 -7.34 -12.79 3.31
C ARG A 121 -7.56 -11.35 2.86
N SER A 122 -8.54 -10.71 3.47
CA SER A 122 -8.80 -9.27 3.34
C SER A 122 -9.04 -8.66 4.71
N ILE A 123 -8.42 -7.52 4.98
CA ILE A 123 -8.55 -6.77 6.22
C ILE A 123 -9.24 -5.45 5.93
N SER A 124 -10.15 -5.05 6.82
CA SER A 124 -10.69 -3.69 6.89
C SER A 124 -10.76 -3.27 8.35
N ILE A 125 -9.96 -2.28 8.73
CA ILE A 125 -9.82 -1.86 10.13
C ILE A 125 -9.79 -0.34 10.25
N SER A 126 -10.47 0.16 11.27
CA SER A 126 -10.50 1.59 11.60
C SER A 126 -9.36 1.92 12.55
N LEU A 127 -8.43 2.78 12.12
CA LEU A 127 -7.22 3.16 12.86
C LEU A 127 -6.95 4.65 12.73
N SER A 128 -6.30 5.23 13.74
CA SER A 128 -5.68 6.54 13.60
C SER A 128 -4.51 6.49 12.60
N LYS A 129 -4.08 7.63 12.07
CA LYS A 129 -2.83 7.70 11.32
C LYS A 129 -1.66 7.22 12.18
N PRO A 130 -0.74 6.37 11.65
CA PRO A 130 0.44 5.97 12.41
C PRO A 130 1.35 7.19 12.66
N PRO A 131 2.17 7.16 13.73
CA PRO A 131 3.23 8.14 13.94
C PRO A 131 4.17 8.25 12.74
N GLU A 132 4.84 9.40 12.60
CA GLU A 132 5.81 9.60 11.52
C GLU A 132 6.97 8.59 11.63
N GLY A 133 7.29 7.93 10.52
CA GLY A 133 8.31 6.87 10.47
C GLY A 133 7.80 5.48 10.87
N SER A 134 6.55 5.34 11.29
CA SER A 134 5.94 4.04 11.60
C SER A 134 4.91 3.64 10.54
N PHE A 135 4.60 2.34 10.47
CA PHE A 135 3.57 1.79 9.61
C PHE A 135 2.80 0.66 10.30
N TYR A 136 1.62 0.34 9.77
CA TYR A 136 0.85 -0.79 10.25
C TYR A 136 1.13 -2.01 9.39
N GLN A 137 1.37 -3.16 10.02
CA GLN A 137 1.57 -4.44 9.34
C GLN A 137 0.60 -5.48 9.87
N ALA A 138 0.16 -6.37 8.98
CA ALA A 138 -0.69 -7.49 9.35
C ALA A 138 0.10 -8.80 9.36
N TRP A 139 -0.21 -9.66 10.32
CA TRP A 139 0.53 -10.89 10.59
C TRP A 139 -0.42 -12.06 10.74
N ALA A 140 -0.20 -13.14 10.00
CA ALA A 140 -0.80 -14.43 10.26
C ALA A 140 -0.01 -15.11 11.39
N VAL A 141 -0.68 -15.52 12.47
CA VAL A 141 -0.01 -16.10 13.65
C VAL A 141 -0.65 -17.43 14.04
N LYS A 142 0.16 -18.49 14.10
CA LYS A 142 -0.20 -19.80 14.64
C LYS A 142 0.19 -19.86 16.12
N ASP A 143 1.46 -19.53 16.38
CA ASP A 143 2.06 -19.39 17.70
C ASP A 143 3.18 -18.34 17.65
N SER A 144 3.92 -18.14 18.74
CA SER A 144 4.97 -17.10 18.81
C SER A 144 6.12 -17.31 17.82
N GLU A 145 6.39 -18.56 17.45
CA GLU A 145 7.50 -18.94 16.58
C GLU A 145 7.05 -19.02 15.12
N ASN A 146 5.81 -19.45 14.90
CA ASN A 146 5.18 -19.58 13.59
C ASN A 146 4.29 -18.36 13.31
N LYS A 147 4.91 -17.35 12.69
CA LYS A 147 4.26 -16.13 12.19
C LYS A 147 4.70 -15.83 10.76
N PHE A 148 3.83 -15.19 10.00
CA PHE A 148 4.08 -14.82 8.60
C PHE A 148 3.48 -13.44 8.30
N PRO A 149 4.23 -12.51 7.69
CA PRO A 149 3.71 -11.19 7.33
C PRO A 149 2.70 -11.33 6.19
N LEU A 150 1.50 -10.80 6.38
CA LEU A 150 0.46 -10.77 5.34
C LEU A 150 0.65 -9.60 4.38
N GLY A 151 1.27 -8.51 4.84
CA GLY A 151 1.48 -7.28 4.09
C GLY A 151 1.28 -6.03 4.95
N ASN A 152 1.59 -4.89 4.38
CA ASN A 152 1.38 -3.59 5.04
C ASN A 152 -0.07 -3.17 4.91
N LEU A 153 -0.56 -2.40 5.89
CA LEU A 153 -1.87 -1.78 5.78
C LEU A 153 -1.75 -0.38 5.21
N VAL A 154 -2.57 -0.11 4.19
CA VAL A 154 -2.67 1.18 3.51
C VAL A 154 -4.03 1.82 3.79
N GLU A 155 -4.01 3.13 3.99
CA GLU A 155 -5.24 3.90 4.17
C GLU A 155 -5.99 3.99 2.83
N THR A 156 -7.19 3.42 2.76
CA THR A 156 -8.04 3.45 1.56
C THR A 156 -9.14 4.49 1.64
N SER A 157 -9.52 4.87 2.86
CA SER A 157 -10.38 6.02 3.15
C SER A 157 -10.00 6.58 4.53
N PRO A 158 -10.37 7.83 4.86
CA PRO A 158 -9.93 8.46 6.11
C PRO A 158 -10.20 7.58 7.34
N GLY A 159 -9.12 7.14 7.99
CA GLY A 159 -9.15 6.29 9.16
C GLY A 159 -9.46 4.81 8.90
N VAL A 160 -9.55 4.35 7.65
CA VAL A 160 -9.81 2.95 7.29
C VAL A 160 -8.62 2.38 6.51
N TYR A 161 -8.09 1.28 7.03
CA TYR A 161 -6.89 0.63 6.55
C TYR A 161 -7.20 -0.78 6.03
N THR A 162 -6.60 -1.13 4.89
CA THR A 162 -6.71 -2.46 4.28
C THR A 162 -5.33 -2.99 3.89
N LEU A 163 -5.20 -4.28 3.63
CA LEU A 163 -3.96 -4.83 3.07
C LEU A 163 -3.60 -4.14 1.74
N ASP A 164 -2.32 -3.86 1.55
CA ASP A 164 -1.74 -3.30 0.32
C ASP A 164 -1.85 -4.25 -0.89
N SER A 165 -1.96 -5.54 -0.61
CA SER A 165 -1.95 -6.61 -1.58
C SER A 165 -2.84 -7.76 -1.13
N ILE A 166 -3.41 -8.47 -2.11
CA ILE A 166 -4.18 -9.69 -1.83
C ILE A 166 -3.18 -10.79 -1.49
N ASN A 167 -3.10 -11.16 -0.21
CA ASN A 167 -2.29 -12.27 0.23
C ASN A 167 -2.98 -13.59 -0.15
N GLN A 168 -2.32 -14.40 -0.97
CA GLN A 168 -2.76 -15.73 -1.35
C GLN A 168 -1.75 -16.78 -0.87
N PHE A 169 -2.25 -17.84 -0.24
CA PHE A 169 -1.43 -18.95 0.23
C PHE A 169 -2.01 -20.27 -0.30
N ASP A 170 -1.18 -21.07 -0.96
CA ASP A 170 -1.55 -22.37 -1.50
C ASP A 170 -1.28 -23.47 -0.45
N ILE A 171 -2.36 -24.08 0.04
CA ILE A 171 -2.32 -25.16 1.03
C ILE A 171 -2.38 -26.56 0.39
N SER A 172 -2.50 -26.66 -0.94
CA SER A 172 -2.62 -27.95 -1.64
C SER A 172 -1.41 -28.87 -1.44
N SER A 173 -0.24 -28.30 -1.15
CA SER A 173 1.00 -29.04 -0.87
C SER A 173 1.05 -29.65 0.53
N PHE A 174 0.06 -29.37 1.38
CA PHE A 174 0.02 -29.80 2.78
C PHE A 174 -1.22 -30.67 3.07
N PRO A 175 -1.29 -31.90 2.52
CA PRO A 175 -2.52 -32.71 2.50
C PRO A 175 -3.01 -33.17 3.88
N ASN A 176 -2.14 -33.16 4.90
CA ASN A 176 -2.46 -33.61 6.27
C ASN A 176 -2.61 -32.47 7.28
N LEU A 177 -2.49 -31.22 6.84
CA LEU A 177 -2.66 -30.07 7.72
C LEU A 177 -4.11 -29.61 7.64
N GLU A 178 -4.83 -29.74 8.75
CA GLU A 178 -6.10 -29.06 8.88
C GLU A 178 -5.83 -27.56 8.91
N PHE A 179 -6.61 -26.80 8.14
CA PHE A 179 -6.37 -25.38 7.98
C PHE A 179 -6.66 -24.62 9.28
N GLU A 180 -7.47 -25.17 10.19
CA GLU A 180 -7.63 -24.67 11.55
C GLU A 180 -6.30 -24.64 12.34
N ASP A 181 -5.31 -25.45 11.96
CA ASP A 181 -3.98 -25.46 12.56
C ASP A 181 -3.03 -24.40 11.97
N PHE A 182 -3.43 -23.73 10.89
CA PHE A 182 -2.60 -22.75 10.18
C PHE A 182 -3.13 -21.32 10.36
N TYR A 183 -2.48 -20.59 11.26
CA TYR A 183 -2.65 -19.15 11.42
C TYR A 183 -4.12 -18.71 11.64
N SER A 184 -4.79 -19.35 12.60
CA SER A 184 -6.15 -19.02 13.04
C SER A 184 -6.27 -17.65 13.69
N THR A 185 -5.13 -17.03 14.02
CA THR A 185 -5.06 -15.67 14.53
C THR A 185 -4.44 -14.75 13.49
N THR A 186 -4.99 -13.55 13.37
CA THR A 186 -4.33 -12.43 12.68
C THR A 186 -4.10 -11.30 13.67
N LYS A 187 -2.91 -10.70 13.59
CA LYS A 187 -2.53 -9.53 14.38
C LYS A 187 -2.32 -8.34 13.47
N VAL A 188 -2.64 -7.15 13.96
CA VAL A 188 -2.21 -5.88 13.39
C VAL A 188 -1.24 -5.24 14.36
N THR A 189 -0.10 -4.83 13.85
CA THR A 189 1.03 -4.30 14.60
C THR A 189 1.39 -2.91 14.12
N LEU A 190 2.08 -2.14 14.97
CA LEU A 190 2.76 -0.90 14.62
C LEU A 190 4.25 -1.19 14.57
N GLU A 191 4.84 -1.07 13.38
CA GLU A 191 6.25 -1.33 13.14
C GLU A 191 6.98 -0.03 12.80
N ASN A 192 8.28 0.02 13.09
CA ASN A 192 9.17 1.12 12.67
C ASN A 192 10.18 0.66 11.62
N GLN A 193 10.40 -0.65 11.50
CA GLN A 193 11.31 -1.25 10.52
C GLN A 193 10.64 -2.43 9.82
N ASP A 194 11.05 -2.69 8.58
CA ASP A 194 10.63 -3.86 7.81
C ASP A 194 11.67 -4.97 7.99
N ASP A 195 11.67 -5.60 9.17
CA ASP A 195 12.69 -6.56 9.61
C ASP A 195 12.13 -7.94 10.02
N ASP A 196 10.86 -8.20 9.67
CA ASP A 196 10.09 -9.39 10.02
C ASP A 196 9.96 -9.68 11.55
N ILE A 197 10.18 -8.67 12.40
CA ILE A 197 10.01 -8.77 13.85
C ILE A 197 8.76 -7.99 14.26
N ILE A 198 7.87 -8.63 15.03
CA ILE A 198 6.71 -7.94 15.60
C ILE A 198 7.20 -7.03 16.73
N GLU A 199 7.09 -5.71 16.54
CA GLU A 199 7.48 -4.73 17.55
C GLU A 199 6.33 -4.46 18.55
N LYS A 200 5.17 -4.04 18.04
CA LYS A 200 4.02 -3.66 18.88
C LYS A 200 2.69 -4.14 18.34
N GLU A 201 2.07 -5.08 19.04
CA GLU A 201 0.70 -5.51 18.77
C GLU A 201 -0.31 -4.42 19.14
N ILE A 202 -1.36 -4.28 18.33
CA ILE A 202 -2.45 -3.32 18.59
C ILE A 202 -3.81 -4.01 18.53
N PHE A 203 -4.02 -4.84 17.52
CA PHE A 203 -5.27 -5.58 17.36
C PHE A 203 -5.02 -7.06 17.13
N LYS A 204 -5.97 -7.86 17.58
CA LYS A 204 -6.00 -9.30 17.38
C LYS A 204 -7.39 -9.74 16.92
N ALA A 205 -7.43 -10.57 15.88
CA ALA A 205 -8.61 -11.30 15.45
C ALA A 205 -8.31 -12.79 15.48
N THR A 206 -9.25 -13.59 15.99
CA THR A 206 -9.14 -15.06 15.99
C THR A 206 -10.41 -15.62 15.36
N PHE A 207 -10.22 -16.46 14.34
CA PHE A 207 -11.31 -17.19 13.70
C PHE A 207 -11.84 -18.27 14.64
N THR A 208 -13.16 -18.30 14.84
CA THR A 208 -13.84 -19.29 15.70
C THR A 208 -14.58 -20.30 14.83
N LYS A 209 -14.47 -21.59 15.17
CA LYS A 209 -15.16 -22.69 14.51
C LYS A 209 -16.68 -22.64 14.71
#